data_AF-A0A947M769-F1
#
_entry.id   AF-A0A947M769-F1
#
_cell.length_a   1.000
_cell.length_b   1.000
_cell.length_c   1.000
_cell.angle_alpha   90.00
_cell.angle_beta   90.00
_cell.angle_gamma   90.00
#
_symmetry.space_group_name_H-M   'P 1'
#
loop_
_entity.id
_entity.type
_entity.pdbx_description
1 polymer ?
#
loop_
_entity_poly.entity_id
_entity_poly.type
_entity_poly.pdbx_seq_one_letter_code
_entity_poly.pdbx_strand_id
1 'polypeptide(L)'
;MSLFKKFAIAATMIAPLLVAGCGTPVTALCPDTGPGIGQSSYSQIFNDSAGPQKICIVKASDLQAEGHYAMKDGSVIIEGNVPAGARISVNDGKLFVNGDVGDAARLSAKVPEDYSRYTVLVPMFTGKTTILMPQVRTRFDDYTHKDDTTPAVTISGDVAPHARLSSNHGIAIGGEQGADVRIDHTRDAGYATVQTGA
;
A
#
# COMPACT_ATOMS: atom_id res chain seq x y z
N MET A 1 44.82 55.81 11.04
CA MET A 1 43.63 56.34 11.76
C MET A 1 42.55 55.27 11.61
N SER A 2 42.33 54.32 12.54
CA SER A 2 41.82 54.47 13.92
C SER A 2 40.54 55.31 13.92
N LEU A 3 39.33 54.89 14.32
CA LEU A 3 38.83 54.14 15.48
C LEU A 3 37.38 53.64 15.17
N PHE A 4 36.97 52.40 15.43
CA PHE A 4 36.41 51.83 16.68
C PHE A 4 34.93 52.19 17.05
N LYS A 5 34.18 51.12 17.41
CA LYS A 5 32.92 51.03 18.21
C LYS A 5 31.60 51.08 17.38
N LYS A 6 30.59 50.23 17.58
CA LYS A 6 30.11 49.50 18.77
C LYS A 6 29.46 48.16 18.41
N PHE A 7 29.66 47.19 19.31
CA PHE A 7 28.91 45.95 19.46
C PHE A 7 27.42 46.20 19.72
N ALA A 8 26.57 45.39 19.11
CA ALA A 8 25.26 45.04 19.65
C ALA A 8 25.01 43.56 19.37
N ILE A 9 25.30 42.74 20.38
CA ILE A 9 24.93 41.34 20.47
C ILE A 9 23.43 41.33 20.77
N ALA A 10 22.61 41.06 19.76
CA ALA A 10 21.21 40.73 19.96
C ALA A 10 21.09 39.21 19.95
N ALA A 11 21.15 38.63 21.15
CA ALA A 11 20.78 37.25 21.42
C ALA A 11 19.27 37.11 21.23
N THR A 12 18.82 36.77 20.03
CA THR A 12 17.44 36.40 19.78
C THR A 12 17.27 34.91 19.98
N MET A 13 16.43 34.62 20.97
CA MET A 13 16.05 33.32 21.50
C MET A 13 15.95 32.22 20.43
N ILE A 14 16.71 31.15 20.67
CA ILE A 14 16.45 29.82 20.14
C ILE A 14 15.05 29.45 20.64
N ALA A 15 14.06 29.53 19.75
CA ALA A 15 12.77 28.90 19.98
C ALA A 15 12.99 27.39 19.74
N PRO A 16 12.85 26.53 20.76
CA PRO A 16 12.68 25.11 20.51
C PRO A 16 11.29 24.96 19.89
N LEU A 17 11.22 24.95 18.56
CA LEU A 17 10.04 24.51 17.86
C LEU A 17 9.86 23.02 18.16
N LEU A 18 9.03 22.78 19.19
CA LEU A 18 8.06 21.71 19.28
C LEU A 18 8.41 20.49 18.43
N VAL A 19 9.02 19.49 19.06
CA VAL A 19 8.89 18.09 18.68
C VAL A 19 7.44 17.67 18.89
N ALA A 20 6.52 18.25 18.11
CA ALA A 20 5.29 17.55 17.77
C ALA A 20 5.73 16.36 16.94
N GLY A 21 5.21 15.16 17.23
CA GLY A 21 5.54 13.95 16.49
C GLY A 21 5.34 14.15 15.00
N CYS A 22 6.42 14.53 14.28
CA CYS A 22 6.43 14.76 12.85
C CYS A 22 6.36 13.40 12.16
N GLY A 23 5.14 12.85 12.07
CA GLY A 23 4.85 11.92 11.00
C GLY A 23 5.10 12.64 9.69
N THR A 24 5.97 12.09 8.85
CA THR A 24 6.16 12.55 7.47
C THR A 24 4.78 12.63 6.80
N PRO A 25 4.41 13.79 6.23
CA PRO A 25 3.09 13.97 5.64
C PRO A 25 2.89 12.98 4.50
N VAL A 26 1.68 12.43 4.39
CA VAL A 26 1.31 11.52 3.32
C VAL A 26 1.04 12.33 2.06
N THR A 27 1.79 12.05 1.00
CA THR A 27 1.65 12.69 -0.31
C THR A 27 0.75 11.84 -1.21
N ALA A 28 -0.17 12.47 -1.95
CA ALA A 28 -1.02 11.76 -2.90
C ALA A 28 -0.25 11.45 -4.19
N LEU A 29 -0.30 10.19 -4.67
CA LEU A 29 0.38 9.81 -5.91
C LEU A 29 -0.32 10.37 -7.15
N CYS A 30 -1.65 10.31 -7.23
CA CYS A 30 -2.43 10.90 -8.32
C CYS A 30 -3.76 11.48 -7.78
N PRO A 31 -3.75 12.65 -7.13
CA PRO A 31 -4.96 13.27 -6.62
C PRO A 31 -5.87 13.70 -7.78
N ASP A 32 -7.18 13.64 -7.57
CA ASP A 32 -8.16 14.09 -8.58
C ASP A 32 -8.11 15.60 -8.82
N THR A 33 -7.59 16.34 -7.84
CA THR A 33 -7.40 17.79 -7.91
C THR A 33 -6.08 18.18 -7.24
N GLY A 34 -5.35 19.11 -7.86
CA GLY A 34 -4.09 19.64 -7.32
C GLY A 34 -2.83 18.86 -7.73
N PRO A 35 -1.67 19.23 -7.16
CA PRO A 35 -0.39 18.63 -7.53
C PRO A 35 -0.23 17.22 -6.92
N GLY A 36 0.04 16.24 -7.78
CA GLY A 36 0.49 14.88 -7.43
C GLY A 36 1.84 14.56 -8.06
N ILE A 37 2.33 13.35 -7.84
CA ILE A 37 3.64 12.90 -8.32
C ILE A 37 3.50 12.02 -9.59
N GLY A 38 2.31 11.46 -9.83
CA GLY A 38 2.03 10.58 -10.95
C GLY A 38 1.08 11.18 -11.98
N GLN A 39 1.04 10.54 -13.14
CA GLN A 39 0.13 10.84 -14.23
C GLN A 39 -1.07 9.90 -14.18
N SER A 40 -2.28 10.48 -14.16
CA SER A 40 -3.53 9.72 -14.18
C SER A 40 -3.99 9.40 -15.60
N SER A 41 -4.34 8.15 -15.85
CA SER A 41 -4.97 7.64 -17.07
C SER A 41 -6.18 6.78 -16.69
N TYR A 42 -7.02 6.42 -17.66
CA TYR A 42 -8.09 5.45 -17.49
C TYR A 42 -7.95 4.34 -18.53
N SER A 43 -7.99 3.09 -18.11
CA SER A 43 -8.00 1.94 -19.03
C SER A 43 -8.78 0.77 -18.45
N GLN A 44 -9.16 -0.15 -19.33
CA GLN A 44 -9.62 -1.49 -18.96
C GLN A 44 -8.36 -2.36 -18.79
N ILE A 45 -7.99 -2.64 -17.55
CA ILE A 45 -6.78 -3.41 -17.22
C ILE A 45 -7.10 -4.89 -16.96
N PHE A 46 -8.39 -5.22 -16.90
CA PHE A 46 -8.87 -6.57 -16.64
C PHE A 46 -9.36 -7.12 -17.96
N ASN A 47 -8.93 -8.34 -18.32
CA ASN A 47 -9.33 -9.09 -19.50
C ASN A 47 -10.87 -9.04 -19.70
N ASP A 48 -11.34 -8.03 -20.43
CA ASP A 48 -12.72 -7.74 -20.83
C ASP A 48 -13.80 -7.71 -19.73
N SER A 49 -13.43 -7.74 -18.45
CA SER A 49 -14.40 -7.99 -17.35
C SER A 49 -14.66 -6.78 -16.44
N ALA A 50 -13.80 -5.77 -16.38
CA ALA A 50 -13.99 -4.62 -15.50
C ALA A 50 -14.10 -3.30 -16.28
N GLY A 51 -14.94 -2.39 -15.78
CA GLY A 51 -15.09 -1.04 -16.30
C GLY A 51 -13.78 -0.22 -16.28
N PRO A 52 -13.78 0.99 -16.85
CA PRO A 52 -12.60 1.85 -16.87
C PRO A 52 -12.09 2.08 -15.45
N GLN A 53 -10.83 1.73 -15.19
CA GLN A 53 -10.16 1.97 -13.91
C GLN A 53 -9.12 3.08 -14.03
N LYS A 54 -8.97 3.85 -12.95
CA LYS A 54 -7.93 4.86 -12.80
C LYS A 54 -6.57 4.20 -12.70
N ILE A 55 -5.64 4.63 -13.55
CA ILE A 55 -4.22 4.24 -13.54
C ILE A 55 -3.41 5.45 -13.12
N CYS A 56 -2.49 5.27 -12.19
CA CYS A 56 -1.51 6.26 -11.79
C CYS A 56 -0.11 5.76 -12.15
N ILE A 57 0.56 6.39 -13.10
CA ILE A 57 1.94 6.07 -13.44
C ILE A 57 2.86 7.04 -12.73
N VAL A 58 3.81 6.52 -11.95
CA VAL A 58 4.73 7.30 -11.11
C VAL A 58 6.16 6.91 -11.49
N LYS A 59 7.01 7.89 -11.78
CA LYS A 59 8.44 7.61 -11.94
C LYS A 59 9.08 7.50 -10.57
N ALA A 60 9.87 6.45 -10.35
CA ALA A 60 10.50 6.23 -9.06
C ALA A 60 11.50 7.34 -8.69
N SER A 61 12.04 8.08 -9.68
CA SER A 61 12.87 9.27 -9.48
C SER A 61 12.18 10.40 -8.70
N ASP A 62 10.85 10.41 -8.72
CA ASP A 62 10.04 11.45 -8.09
C ASP A 62 9.66 11.04 -6.64
N LEU A 63 9.97 9.81 -6.25
CA LEU A 63 9.82 9.30 -4.89
C LEU A 63 11.07 9.66 -4.07
N GLN A 64 10.84 10.05 -2.82
CA GLN A 64 11.88 10.34 -1.84
C GLN A 64 12.06 9.14 -0.91
N ALA A 65 13.30 8.90 -0.48
CA ALA A 65 13.58 7.97 0.60
C ALA A 65 12.80 8.37 1.87
N GLU A 66 12.29 7.38 2.60
CA GLU A 66 11.37 7.58 3.75
C GLU A 66 10.09 8.39 3.44
N GLY A 67 9.81 8.68 2.15
CA GLY A 67 8.63 9.38 1.71
C GLY A 67 7.37 8.56 1.93
N HIS A 68 6.25 9.22 2.24
CA HIS A 68 4.96 8.57 2.46
C HIS A 68 3.99 8.93 1.34
N TYR A 69 3.41 7.91 0.73
CA TYR A 69 2.62 8.03 -0.48
C TYR A 69 1.34 7.19 -0.39
N ALA A 70 0.23 7.77 -0.83
CA ALA A 70 -1.05 7.08 -0.85
C ALA A 70 -1.84 7.34 -2.13
N MET A 71 -2.57 6.32 -2.56
CA MET A 71 -3.63 6.40 -3.55
C MET A 71 -4.89 5.79 -2.96
N LYS A 72 -6.02 6.51 -3.11
CA LYS A 72 -7.30 6.09 -2.56
C LYS A 72 -7.83 4.87 -3.31
N ASP A 73 -7.89 4.95 -4.63
CA ASP A 73 -8.51 3.96 -5.51
C ASP A 73 -7.83 3.90 -6.88
N GLY A 74 -7.85 2.73 -7.50
CA GLY A 74 -7.25 2.46 -8.82
C GLY A 74 -5.91 1.74 -8.76
N SER A 75 -5.25 1.63 -9.91
CA SER A 75 -3.97 0.94 -10.05
C SER A 75 -2.80 1.92 -10.08
N VAL A 76 -1.74 1.64 -9.31
CA VAL A 76 -0.48 2.40 -9.35
C VAL A 76 0.57 1.59 -10.09
N ILE A 77 1.26 2.20 -11.04
CA ILE A 77 2.43 1.65 -11.73
C ILE A 77 3.63 2.53 -11.41
N ILE A 78 4.65 1.95 -10.80
CA ILE A 78 5.91 2.62 -10.48
C ILE A 78 6.94 2.21 -11.52
N GLU A 79 7.48 3.18 -12.24
CA GLU A 79 8.54 2.98 -13.22
C GLU A 79 9.92 3.23 -12.57
N GLY A 80 10.67 2.16 -12.35
CA GLY A 80 11.99 2.19 -11.71
C GLY A 80 11.98 1.74 -10.24
N ASN A 81 13.13 1.94 -9.59
CA ASN A 81 13.41 1.35 -8.27
C ASN A 81 12.82 2.18 -7.13
N VAL A 82 12.00 1.54 -6.29
CA VAL A 82 11.43 2.19 -5.11
C VAL A 82 12.54 2.51 -4.12
N PRO A 83 12.68 3.77 -3.65
CA PRO A 83 13.75 4.14 -2.74
C PRO A 83 13.58 3.51 -1.35
N ALA A 84 14.70 3.35 -0.64
CA ALA A 84 14.71 2.79 0.70
C ALA A 84 13.80 3.56 1.68
N GLY A 85 13.11 2.81 2.54
CA GLY A 85 12.21 3.35 3.55
C GLY A 85 10.90 3.97 3.03
N ALA A 86 10.73 4.09 1.71
CA ALA A 86 9.52 4.68 1.13
C ALA A 86 8.29 3.86 1.49
N ARG A 87 7.19 4.54 1.76
CA ARG A 87 5.92 3.95 2.19
C ARG A 87 4.86 4.26 1.16
N ILE A 88 4.38 3.24 0.47
CA ILE A 88 3.43 3.38 -0.64
C ILE A 88 2.21 2.54 -0.31
N SER A 89 1.05 3.18 -0.30
CA SER A 89 -0.23 2.57 0.05
C SER A 89 -1.27 2.80 -1.04
N VAL A 90 -1.91 1.73 -1.49
CA VAL A 90 -3.06 1.75 -2.40
C VAL A 90 -4.23 1.14 -1.64
N ASN A 91 -5.21 1.97 -1.27
CA ASN A 91 -6.29 1.52 -0.39
C ASN A 91 -7.38 0.73 -1.11
N ASP A 92 -7.55 0.95 -2.41
CA ASP A 92 -8.62 0.35 -3.20
C ASP A 92 -8.18 0.09 -4.66
N GLY A 93 -7.22 -0.83 -4.82
CA GLY A 93 -6.76 -1.31 -6.11
C GLY A 93 -5.43 -2.06 -6.05
N LYS A 94 -4.61 -1.91 -7.09
CA LYS A 94 -3.40 -2.71 -7.32
C LYS A 94 -2.15 -1.84 -7.40
N LEU A 95 -1.00 -2.44 -7.12
CA LEU A 95 0.31 -1.82 -7.15
C LEU A 95 1.26 -2.65 -8.00
N PHE A 96 1.83 -2.03 -9.02
CA PHE A 96 2.83 -2.62 -9.91
C PHE A 96 4.13 -1.84 -9.76
N VAL A 97 5.23 -2.53 -9.53
CA VAL A 97 6.57 -1.96 -9.42
C VAL A 97 7.43 -2.56 -10.53
N ASN A 98 7.76 -1.74 -11.52
CA ASN A 98 8.64 -2.09 -12.63
C ASN A 98 10.09 -1.74 -12.26
N GLY A 99 10.64 -2.45 -11.28
CA GLY A 99 11.97 -2.24 -10.73
C GLY A 99 12.16 -2.93 -9.40
N ASP A 100 13.25 -2.58 -8.72
CA ASP A 100 13.60 -3.13 -7.41
C ASP A 100 12.90 -2.39 -6.28
N VAL A 101 12.78 -3.05 -5.13
CA VAL A 101 12.26 -2.47 -3.90
C VAL A 101 13.39 -2.28 -2.89
N GLY A 102 13.67 -1.04 -2.53
CA GLY A 102 14.73 -0.68 -1.58
C GLY A 102 14.51 -1.18 -0.15
N ASP A 103 15.60 -1.22 0.61
CA ASP A 103 15.61 -1.70 2.01
C ASP A 103 14.60 -0.94 2.88
N ALA A 104 13.94 -1.65 3.79
CA ALA A 104 12.92 -1.12 4.71
C ALA A 104 11.70 -0.42 4.05
N ALA A 105 11.56 -0.47 2.71
CA ALA A 105 10.39 0.06 2.01
C ALA A 105 9.13 -0.69 2.43
N ARG A 106 7.99 0.00 2.41
CA ARG A 106 6.69 -0.54 2.82
C ARG A 106 5.68 -0.36 1.71
N LEU A 107 5.30 -1.46 1.07
CA LEU A 107 4.32 -1.49 0.00
C LEU A 107 3.04 -2.13 0.50
N SER A 108 1.91 -1.46 0.32
CA SER A 108 0.60 -2.01 0.64
C SER A 108 -0.37 -1.75 -0.49
N ALA A 109 -1.09 -2.79 -0.91
CA ALA A 109 -2.23 -2.67 -1.80
C ALA A 109 -3.42 -3.43 -1.22
N LYS A 110 -4.62 -2.87 -1.37
CA LYS A 110 -5.86 -3.53 -1.00
C LYS A 110 -6.80 -3.49 -2.17
N VAL A 111 -7.20 -4.63 -2.68
CA VAL A 111 -8.21 -4.72 -3.74
C VAL A 111 -9.59 -4.58 -3.11
N PRO A 112 -10.54 -3.88 -3.75
CA PRO A 112 -11.91 -3.79 -3.26
C PRO A 112 -12.49 -5.18 -2.99
N GLU A 113 -13.19 -5.31 -1.87
CA GLU A 113 -13.95 -6.51 -1.52
C GLU A 113 -15.38 -6.10 -1.20
N ASP A 114 -16.36 -6.76 -1.81
CA ASP A 114 -17.73 -6.68 -1.32
C ASP A 114 -17.92 -7.78 -0.28
N TYR A 115 -18.61 -7.46 0.81
CA TYR A 115 -18.88 -8.43 1.86
C TYR A 115 -20.37 -8.43 2.19
N SER A 116 -21.00 -9.57 1.95
CA SER A 116 -22.35 -9.81 2.41
C SER A 116 -22.31 -10.40 3.82
N ARG A 117 -22.89 -9.66 4.77
CA ARG A 117 -23.12 -10.16 6.14
C ARG A 117 -24.43 -10.92 6.16
N TYR A 118 -24.40 -12.16 6.60
CA TYR A 118 -25.59 -12.96 6.79
C TYR A 118 -25.58 -13.58 8.19
N THR A 119 -26.77 -13.69 8.78
CA THR A 119 -26.92 -14.28 10.12
C THR A 119 -27.31 -15.74 9.93
N VAL A 120 -26.53 -16.65 10.52
CA VAL A 120 -26.88 -18.08 10.61
C VAL A 120 -27.27 -18.41 12.04
N LEU A 121 -28.28 -19.25 12.19
CA LEU A 121 -28.67 -19.79 13.48
C LEU A 121 -27.86 -21.07 13.72
N VAL A 122 -26.95 -21.03 14.69
CA VAL A 122 -26.15 -22.20 15.08
C VAL A 122 -26.83 -22.86 16.28
N PRO A 123 -27.19 -24.15 16.20
CA PRO A 123 -27.75 -24.86 17.33
C PRO A 123 -26.66 -25.16 18.36
N MET A 124 -26.88 -24.71 19.59
CA MET A 124 -26.14 -25.17 20.76
C MET A 124 -26.99 -26.17 21.53
N PHE A 125 -26.41 -27.32 21.83
CA PHE A 125 -27.07 -28.37 22.58
C PHE A 125 -26.64 -28.30 24.05
N THR A 126 -27.59 -28.12 24.96
CA THR A 126 -27.35 -28.15 26.40
C THR A 126 -28.33 -29.13 27.04
N GLY A 127 -27.89 -30.38 27.20
CA GLY A 127 -28.77 -31.47 27.66
C GLY A 127 -29.85 -31.81 26.62
N LYS A 128 -31.13 -31.71 27.01
CA LYS A 128 -32.29 -31.95 26.12
C LYS A 128 -32.78 -30.69 25.39
N THR A 129 -32.16 -29.54 25.64
CA THR A 129 -32.58 -28.26 25.09
C THR A 129 -31.67 -27.84 23.95
N THR A 130 -32.27 -27.41 22.84
CA THR A 130 -31.58 -26.79 21.70
C THR A 130 -31.80 -25.28 21.76
N ILE A 131 -30.71 -24.52 21.84
CA ILE A 131 -30.73 -23.05 21.77
C ILE A 131 -30.20 -22.64 20.39
N LEU A 132 -30.96 -21.83 19.66
CA LEU A 132 -30.51 -21.27 18.38
C LEU A 132 -29.80 -19.94 18.65
N MET A 133 -28.48 -19.90 18.47
CA MET A 133 -27.71 -18.67 18.59
C MET A 133 -27.49 -18.03 17.22
N PRO A 134 -27.85 -16.75 17.03
CA PRO A 134 -27.46 -16.02 15.84
C PRO A 134 -25.95 -15.81 15.84
N GLN A 135 -25.27 -16.35 14.83
CA GLN A 135 -23.89 -16.01 14.51
C GLN A 135 -23.88 -15.19 13.23
N VAL A 136 -23.29 -14.00 13.29
CA VAL A 136 -23.02 -13.20 12.10
C VAL A 136 -21.84 -13.85 11.39
N ARG A 137 -22.08 -14.30 10.16
CA ARG A 137 -21.02 -14.72 9.25
C ARG A 137 -20.85 -13.68 8.16
N THR A 138 -19.60 -13.47 7.77
CA THR A 138 -19.24 -12.63 6.63
C THR A 138 -18.95 -13.56 5.48
N ARG A 139 -19.69 -13.41 4.37
CA ARG A 139 -19.28 -13.95 3.08
C ARG A 139 -18.58 -12.82 2.34
N PHE A 140 -17.41 -13.11 1.79
CA PHE A 140 -16.78 -12.23 0.83
C PHE A 140 -17.37 -12.59 -0.52
N ASP A 141 -18.05 -11.63 -1.15
CA ASP A 141 -18.49 -11.77 -2.54
C ASP A 141 -17.41 -11.08 -3.38
N ASP A 142 -16.64 -11.88 -4.12
CA ASP A 142 -15.41 -11.45 -4.77
C ASP A 142 -15.62 -10.27 -5.72
N TYR A 143 -14.86 -9.18 -5.54
CA TYR A 143 -14.78 -8.07 -6.51
C TYR A 143 -13.62 -8.24 -7.51
N THR A 144 -12.63 -9.08 -7.18
CA THR A 144 -11.87 -9.75 -8.24
C THR A 144 -12.87 -10.65 -8.92
N HIS A 145 -13.15 -10.41 -10.20
CA HIS A 145 -13.80 -11.43 -11.02
C HIS A 145 -13.21 -12.78 -10.65
N LYS A 146 -14.03 -13.82 -10.51
CA LYS A 146 -13.56 -15.18 -10.17
C LYS A 146 -12.39 -15.65 -11.07
N ASP A 147 -12.24 -15.02 -12.24
CA ASP A 147 -11.23 -15.26 -13.26
C ASP A 147 -10.02 -14.28 -13.17
N ASP A 148 -10.09 -13.22 -12.36
CA ASP A 148 -8.97 -12.31 -12.06
C ASP A 148 -8.05 -12.94 -11.01
N THR A 149 -7.07 -13.69 -11.51
CA THR A 149 -6.01 -14.31 -10.73
C THR A 149 -4.82 -13.37 -10.52
N THR A 150 -4.90 -12.12 -10.97
CA THR A 150 -3.76 -11.21 -10.97
C THR A 150 -3.44 -10.77 -9.53
N PRO A 151 -2.17 -10.87 -9.09
CA PRO A 151 -1.70 -10.33 -7.82
C PRO A 151 -2.06 -8.85 -7.65
N ALA A 152 -2.28 -8.41 -6.40
CA ALA A 152 -2.52 -7.00 -6.10
C ALA A 152 -1.23 -6.21 -5.90
N VAL A 153 -0.14 -6.87 -5.53
CA VAL A 153 1.19 -6.29 -5.58
C VAL A 153 2.03 -7.14 -6.53
N THR A 154 2.58 -6.52 -7.56
CA THR A 154 3.51 -7.17 -8.49
C THR A 154 4.79 -6.36 -8.54
N ILE A 155 5.93 -7.01 -8.30
CA ILE A 155 7.25 -6.42 -8.34
C ILE A 155 8.04 -7.18 -9.40
N SER A 156 8.61 -6.48 -10.38
CA SER A 156 9.37 -7.14 -11.46
C SER A 156 10.83 -7.41 -11.09
N GLY A 157 11.41 -6.63 -10.17
CA GLY A 157 12.81 -6.72 -9.77
C GLY A 157 13.01 -7.38 -8.40
N ASP A 158 14.17 -7.09 -7.81
CA ASP A 158 14.59 -7.66 -6.52
C ASP A 158 13.94 -6.92 -5.34
N VAL A 159 13.73 -7.62 -4.24
CA VAL A 159 13.23 -7.05 -2.99
C VAL A 159 14.33 -7.08 -1.94
N ALA A 160 14.80 -5.91 -1.56
CA ALA A 160 15.84 -5.77 -0.55
C ALA A 160 15.39 -6.30 0.83
N PRO A 161 16.34 -6.61 1.74
CA PRO A 161 16.04 -6.99 3.11
C PRO A 161 15.12 -5.99 3.83
N HIS A 162 14.44 -6.45 4.89
CA HIS A 162 13.56 -5.65 5.75
C HIS A 162 12.38 -4.95 5.06
N ALA A 163 12.21 -5.09 3.74
CA ALA A 163 11.04 -4.60 3.04
C ALA A 163 9.78 -5.27 3.58
N ARG A 164 8.68 -4.53 3.61
CA ARG A 164 7.38 -4.99 4.08
C ARG A 164 6.37 -4.89 2.96
N LEU A 165 5.81 -6.03 2.56
CA LEU A 165 4.79 -6.13 1.54
C LEU A 165 3.49 -6.57 2.22
N SER A 166 2.39 -5.88 1.97
CA SER A 166 1.10 -6.26 2.54
C SER A 166 -0.04 -6.14 1.55
N SER A 167 -0.87 -7.19 1.51
CA SER A 167 -1.99 -7.25 0.58
C SER A 167 -3.11 -8.16 1.07
N ASN A 168 -4.35 -7.82 0.75
CA ASN A 168 -5.48 -8.74 0.91
C ASN A 168 -5.65 -9.73 -0.27
N HIS A 169 -4.87 -9.55 -1.35
CA HIS A 169 -4.80 -10.45 -2.50
C HIS A 169 -3.36 -10.94 -2.73
N GLY A 170 -3.10 -11.73 -3.77
CA GLY A 170 -1.77 -12.26 -4.10
C GLY A 170 -0.67 -11.20 -4.24
N ILE A 171 0.58 -11.62 -4.00
CA ILE A 171 1.80 -10.80 -4.17
C ILE A 171 2.76 -11.58 -5.07
N ALA A 172 3.21 -10.98 -6.17
CA ALA A 172 4.21 -11.58 -7.06
C ALA A 172 5.51 -10.79 -7.04
N ILE A 173 6.64 -11.50 -6.95
CA ILE A 173 7.99 -10.98 -6.98
C ILE A 173 8.72 -11.69 -8.12
N GLY A 174 9.16 -10.93 -9.11
CA GLY A 174 9.87 -11.44 -10.28
C GLY A 174 11.34 -11.75 -10.02
N GLY A 175 11.98 -11.02 -9.11
CA GLY A 175 13.39 -11.19 -8.74
C GLY A 175 13.61 -11.89 -7.39
N GLU A 176 14.80 -11.71 -6.83
CA GLU A 176 15.19 -12.31 -5.56
C GLU A 176 14.53 -11.61 -4.36
N GLN A 177 14.21 -12.41 -3.33
CA GLN A 177 13.71 -11.91 -2.05
C GLN A 177 14.82 -11.91 -1.00
N GLY A 178 15.10 -10.75 -0.40
CA GLY A 178 16.02 -10.62 0.72
C GLY A 178 15.59 -11.44 1.95
N ALA A 179 16.56 -11.83 2.77
CA ALA A 179 16.39 -12.78 3.87
C ALA A 179 15.33 -12.42 4.93
N ASP A 180 14.97 -11.13 5.06
CA ASP A 180 14.07 -10.62 6.10
C ASP A 180 12.88 -9.82 5.54
N VAL A 181 12.42 -10.16 4.34
CA VAL A 181 11.21 -9.55 3.77
C VAL A 181 9.98 -10.07 4.51
N ARG A 182 9.17 -9.15 5.03
CA ARG A 182 7.92 -9.48 5.72
C ARG A 182 6.75 -9.35 4.74
N ILE A 183 6.02 -10.44 4.57
CA ILE A 183 4.84 -10.49 3.70
C ILE A 183 3.61 -10.75 4.59
N ASP A 184 2.73 -9.75 4.70
CA ASP A 184 1.50 -9.84 5.48
C ASP A 184 0.29 -9.98 4.54
N HIS A 185 -0.32 -11.16 4.52
CA HIS A 185 -1.57 -11.45 3.80
C HIS A 185 -2.75 -11.56 4.75
N THR A 186 -3.89 -10.94 4.41
CA THR A 186 -5.12 -10.98 5.23
C THR A 186 -6.14 -12.02 4.79
N ARG A 187 -5.93 -12.77 3.69
CA ARG A 187 -6.79 -13.87 3.22
C ARG A 187 -6.17 -15.25 3.49
N ASP A 188 -7.03 -16.26 3.64
CA ASP A 188 -6.65 -17.69 3.71
C ASP A 188 -6.01 -18.16 2.38
N ALA A 189 -5.11 -19.13 2.50
CA ALA A 189 -4.03 -19.52 1.57
C ALA A 189 -4.38 -19.78 0.08
N GLY A 190 -5.64 -19.76 -0.35
CA GLY A 190 -6.05 -20.02 -1.73
C GLY A 190 -5.72 -18.91 -2.74
N TYR A 191 -5.61 -17.66 -2.27
CA TYR A 191 -5.30 -16.48 -3.10
C TYR A 191 -3.98 -15.79 -2.70
N ALA A 192 -3.40 -16.21 -1.59
CA ALA A 192 -2.13 -15.72 -1.06
C ALA A 192 -0.97 -16.51 -1.69
N THR A 193 -0.90 -16.51 -3.01
CA THR A 193 0.26 -17.06 -3.71
C THR A 193 1.33 -15.98 -3.69
N VAL A 194 2.34 -16.15 -2.83
CA VAL A 194 3.63 -15.49 -3.05
C VAL A 194 4.31 -16.25 -4.17
N GLN A 195 4.34 -15.67 -5.36
CA GLN A 195 5.08 -16.22 -6.48
C GLN A 195 6.43 -15.52 -6.51
N THR A 196 7.50 -16.24 -6.19
CA THR A 196 8.87 -15.80 -6.41
C THR A 196 9.37 -16.42 -7.72
N GLY A 197 9.67 -15.57 -8.71
CA GLY A 197 10.40 -15.98 -9.90
C GLY A 197 11.85 -16.28 -9.56
N ALA A 198 12.39 -17.34 -10.15
CA ALA A 198 13.83 -17.63 -10.18
C ALA A 198 14.34 -17.38 -11.60
#